data_AF-A0A4R0GU24-F1
#
_entry.id   AF-A0A4R0GU24-F1
#
_cell.length_a   1.000
_cell.length_b   1.000
_cell.length_c   1.000
_cell.angle_alpha   90.00
_cell.angle_beta   90.00
_cell.angle_gamma   90.00
#
_symmetry.space_group_name_H-M   'P 1'
#
loop_
_entity.id
_entity.type
_entity.pdbx_description
1 polymer ?
#
loop_
_entity_poly.entity_id
_entity_poly.type
_entity_poly.pdbx_seq_one_letter_code
_entity_poly.pdbx_strand_id
1 'polypeptide(L)'
;MSIGEVKAALAQAHQSLDQAGATVEGVGTDLDEVSALVLATLHDSQRAEAAQARKAIADAIREVKLTLRVIAAAADNGSAYRDVLG
;
A
#
# COMPACT_ATOMS: atom_id res chain seq x y z
N MET A 1 -1.89 -27.58 -16.95
CA MET A 1 -1.00 -26.45 -16.64
C MET A 1 0.41 -26.99 -16.45
N SER A 2 1.38 -26.52 -17.23
CA SER A 2 2.80 -26.91 -17.12
C SER A 2 3.52 -26.04 -16.09
N ILE A 3 4.69 -26.50 -15.61
CA ILE A 3 5.55 -25.70 -14.73
C ILE A 3 5.91 -24.35 -15.37
N GLY A 4 6.14 -24.34 -16.69
CA GLY A 4 6.41 -23.11 -17.44
C GLY A 4 5.24 -22.13 -17.43
N GLU A 5 4.01 -22.61 -17.57
CA GLU A 5 2.79 -21.79 -17.49
C GLU A 5 2.61 -21.19 -16.08
N VAL A 6 2.89 -21.96 -15.03
CA VAL A 6 2.82 -21.47 -13.64
C VAL A 6 3.87 -20.37 -13.40
N LYS A 7 5.11 -20.54 -13.87
CA LYS A 7 6.15 -19.52 -13.75
C LYS A 7 5.82 -18.24 -14.50
N ALA A 8 5.24 -18.35 -15.69
CA ALA A 8 4.79 -17.19 -16.46
C ALA A 8 3.68 -16.43 -15.72
N ALA A 9 2.71 -17.14 -15.14
CA ALA A 9 1.66 -16.54 -14.34
C ALA A 9 2.22 -15.84 -13.08
N LEU A 10 3.18 -16.46 -12.38
CA LEU A 10 3.86 -15.83 -11.23
C LEU A 10 4.61 -14.56 -11.64
N ALA A 11 5.30 -14.57 -12.79
CA ALA A 11 5.98 -13.38 -13.29
C ALA A 11 5.01 -12.22 -13.57
N GLN A 12 3.86 -12.50 -14.18
CA GLN A 12 2.81 -11.51 -14.43
C GLN A 12 2.20 -10.98 -13.13
N ALA A 13 1.98 -11.87 -12.15
CA ALA A 13 1.51 -11.50 -10.82
C ALA A 13 2.50 -10.58 -10.11
N HIS A 14 3.82 -10.89 -10.16
CA HIS A 14 4.86 -10.00 -9.64
C HIS A 14 4.84 -8.62 -10.27
N GLN A 15 4.79 -8.55 -11.60
CA GLN A 15 4.74 -7.26 -12.29
C GLN A 15 3.50 -6.44 -11.86
N SER A 16 2.37 -7.11 -11.66
CA SER A 16 1.14 -6.47 -11.18
C SER A 16 1.26 -6.00 -9.73
N LEU A 17 1.93 -6.77 -8.87
CA LEU A 17 2.23 -6.40 -7.48
C LEU A 17 3.18 -5.20 -7.41
N ASP A 18 4.20 -5.14 -8.25
CA ASP A 18 5.13 -4.00 -8.32
C ASP A 18 4.39 -2.71 -8.74
N GLN A 19 3.55 -2.79 -9.78
CA GLN A 19 2.73 -1.67 -10.23
C GLN A 19 1.74 -1.21 -9.16
N ALA A 20 1.09 -2.15 -8.48
CA ALA A 20 0.20 -1.86 -7.36
C ALA A 20 0.96 -1.20 -6.21
N GLY A 21 2.15 -1.70 -5.88
CA GLY A 21 3.04 -1.13 -4.86
C GLY A 21 3.35 0.33 -5.16
N ALA A 22 3.87 0.62 -6.36
CA ALA A 22 4.18 1.99 -6.78
C ALA A 22 2.95 2.93 -6.74
N THR A 23 1.78 2.43 -7.15
CA THR A 23 0.53 3.21 -7.10
C THR A 23 0.14 3.53 -5.66
N VAL A 24 0.20 2.55 -4.76
CA VAL A 24 -0.15 2.71 -3.35
C VAL A 24 0.87 3.59 -2.61
N GLU A 25 2.15 3.52 -2.97
CA GLU A 25 3.19 4.44 -2.47
C GLU A 25 2.91 5.89 -2.88
N GLY A 26 2.48 6.11 -4.12
CA GLY A 26 2.05 7.43 -4.60
C GLY A 26 0.88 7.97 -3.76
N VAL A 27 -0.17 7.16 -3.56
CA VAL A 27 -1.30 7.53 -2.69
C VAL A 27 -0.85 7.82 -1.25
N GLY A 28 0.12 7.06 -0.74
CA GLY A 28 0.70 7.31 0.58
C GLY A 28 1.38 8.68 0.67
N THR A 29 2.13 9.06 -0.37
CA THR A 29 2.78 10.37 -0.46
C THR A 29 1.74 11.49 -0.46
N ASP A 30 0.69 11.38 -1.29
CA ASP A 30 -0.40 12.37 -1.34
C ASP A 30 -1.12 12.49 0.02
N LEU A 31 -1.33 11.38 0.72
CA LEU A 31 -1.95 11.38 2.04
C LEU A 31 -1.06 12.01 3.12
N ASP A 32 0.26 11.82 3.05
CA ASP A 32 1.19 12.47 3.96
C ASP A 32 1.19 14.01 3.76
N GLU A 33 1.10 14.48 2.51
CA GLU A 33 0.93 15.91 2.21
C GLU A 33 -0.39 16.46 2.74
N VAL A 34 -1.50 15.76 2.49
CA VAL A 34 -2.82 16.13 3.02
C VAL A 34 -2.82 16.14 4.55
N SER A 35 -2.16 15.17 5.18
CA SER A 35 -2.02 15.11 6.64
C SER A 35 -1.29 16.33 7.18
N ALA A 36 -0.18 16.74 6.56
CA ALA A 36 0.54 17.94 6.95
C ALA A 36 -0.35 19.19 6.84
N LEU A 37 -1.11 19.34 5.75
CA LEU A 37 -2.04 20.45 5.55
C LEU A 37 -3.17 20.46 6.59
N VAL A 38 -3.75 19.30 6.89
CA VAL A 38 -4.83 19.18 7.87
C VAL A 38 -4.33 19.46 9.28
N LEU A 39 -3.14 18.98 9.63
CA LEU A 39 -2.52 19.29 10.91
C LEU A 39 -2.25 20.80 11.03
N ALA A 40 -1.69 21.43 10.00
CA ALA A 40 -1.44 22.87 10.00
C ALA A 40 -2.75 23.69 10.11
N THR A 41 -3.80 23.30 9.37
CA THR A 41 -5.06 24.03 9.29
C THR A 41 -5.91 23.87 10.55
N LEU A 42 -5.90 22.67 11.16
CA LEU A 42 -6.79 22.32 12.26
C LEU A 42 -6.10 22.27 13.62
N HIS A 43 -4.82 22.66 13.73
CA HIS A 43 -4.00 22.46 14.95
C HIS A 43 -4.68 22.95 16.23
N ASP A 44 -5.29 24.14 16.20
CA ASP A 44 -5.95 24.74 17.36
C ASP A 44 -7.46 24.46 17.46
N SER A 45 -8.03 23.75 16.48
CA SER A 45 -9.46 23.47 16.47
C SER A 45 -9.82 22.33 17.42
N GLN A 46 -10.57 22.67 18.47
CA GLN A 46 -11.18 21.74 19.41
C GLN A 46 -12.54 21.19 18.94
N ARG A 47 -12.99 21.56 17.73
CA ARG A 47 -14.25 21.07 17.17
C ARG A 47 -14.18 19.56 16.90
N ALA A 48 -15.28 18.86 17.13
CA ALA A 48 -15.35 17.41 16.96
C ALA A 48 -15.03 16.98 15.52
N GLU A 49 -15.47 17.77 14.54
CA GLU A 49 -15.23 17.55 13.11
C GLU A 49 -13.72 17.61 12.79
N ALA A 50 -12.97 18.50 13.47
CA ALA A 50 -11.53 18.59 13.26
C ALA A 50 -10.78 17.37 13.81
N ALA A 51 -11.22 16.85 14.96
CA ALA A 51 -10.70 15.60 15.50
C ALA A 51 -11.03 14.40 14.59
N GLN A 52 -12.25 14.36 14.04
CA GLN A 52 -12.67 13.32 13.09
C GLN A 52 -11.84 13.37 11.80
N ALA A 53 -11.61 14.55 11.23
CA ALA A 53 -10.79 14.71 10.03
C ALA A 53 -9.34 14.23 10.24
N ARG A 54 -8.70 14.64 11.34
CA ARG A 54 -7.34 14.17 11.70
C ARG A 54 -7.29 12.65 11.85
N LYS A 55 -8.30 12.07 12.51
CA LYS A 55 -8.39 10.62 12.70
C LYS A 55 -8.56 9.90 11.36
N ALA A 56 -9.47 10.36 10.50
CA ALA A 56 -9.73 9.74 9.21
C ALA A 56 -8.47 9.68 8.32
N ILE A 57 -7.67 10.75 8.31
CA ILE A 57 -6.41 10.77 7.57
C ILE A 57 -5.37 9.83 8.19
N ALA A 58 -5.24 9.82 9.52
CA ALA A 58 -4.35 8.89 10.20
C ALA A 58 -4.73 7.42 9.96
N ASP A 59 -6.03 7.13 9.90
CA ASP A 59 -6.55 5.80 9.55
C ASP A 59 -6.23 5.46 8.09
N ALA A 60 -6.43 6.39 7.15
CA ALA A 60 -6.08 6.18 5.73
C ALA A 60 -4.57 5.89 5.53
N ILE A 61 -3.69 6.67 6.18
CA ILE A 61 -2.23 6.43 6.14
C ILE A 61 -1.88 5.04 6.69
N ARG A 62 -2.58 4.59 7.75
CA ARG A 62 -2.37 3.26 8.31
C ARG A 62 -2.76 2.17 7.31
N GLU A 63 -3.90 2.30 6.65
CA GLU A 63 -4.37 1.33 5.66
C GLU A 63 -3.43 1.24 4.46
N VAL A 64 -2.88 2.36 3.98
CA VAL A 64 -1.84 2.36 2.94
C VAL A 64 -0.62 1.56 3.39
N LYS A 65 -0.12 1.81 4.60
CA LYS A 65 1.05 1.07 5.15
C LYS A 65 0.78 -0.42 5.29
N LEU A 66 -0.43 -0.81 5.71
CA LEU A 66 -0.83 -2.21 5.80
C LEU A 66 -0.91 -2.85 4.40
N THR A 67 -1.48 -2.13 3.43
CA THR A 67 -1.58 -2.60 2.04
C THR A 67 -0.21 -2.84 1.42
N LEU A 68 0.74 -1.91 1.60
CA LEU A 68 2.12 -2.08 1.12
C LEU A 68 2.80 -3.31 1.73
N ARG A 69 2.58 -3.58 3.03
CA ARG A 69 3.10 -4.79 3.68
C ARG A 69 2.52 -6.07 3.08
N VAL A 70 1.22 -6.07 2.75
CA VAL A 70 0.57 -7.21 2.12
C VAL A 70 1.10 -7.44 0.70
N ILE A 71 1.29 -6.37 -0.08
CA ILE A 71 1.87 -6.44 -1.43
C ILE A 71 3.29 -7.04 -1.36
N ALA A 72 4.13 -6.53 -0.46
CA ALA A 72 5.50 -7.04 -0.28
C ALA A 72 5.49 -8.51 0.12
N ALA A 73 4.66 -8.90 1.10
CA ALA A 73 4.54 -10.30 1.51
C ALA A 73 4.05 -11.20 0.37
N ALA A 74 3.12 -10.73 -0.47
CA ALA A 74 2.65 -11.50 -1.63
C ALA A 74 3.78 -11.68 -2.67
N ALA A 75 4.57 -10.64 -2.92
CA ALA A 75 5.73 -10.71 -3.81
C ALA A 75 6.80 -11.68 -3.27
N ASP A 76 7.12 -11.61 -1.99
CA ASP A 76 8.11 -12.50 -1.36
C ASP A 76 7.67 -13.97 -1.45
N ASN A 77 6.40 -14.26 -1.14
CA ASN A 77 5.85 -15.61 -1.25
C ASN A 77 5.81 -16.11 -2.70
N GLY A 78 5.47 -15.23 -3.65
CA GLY A 78 5.49 -15.55 -5.08
C GLY A 78 6.89 -15.90 -5.57
N SER A 79 7.91 -15.15 -5.11
CA SER A 79 9.33 -15.40 -5.43
C SER A 79 9.78 -16.73 -4.86
N ALA A 80 9.53 -16.96 -3.57
CA ALA A 80 9.89 -18.21 -2.90
C ALA A 80 9.24 -19.43 -3.58
N TYR A 81 7.97 -19.32 -3.99
CA TYR A 81 7.29 -20.40 -4.70
C TYR A 81 7.87 -20.61 -6.11
N ARG A 82 8.22 -19.54 -6.83
CA ARG A 82 8.88 -19.64 -8.13
C ARG A 82 10.24 -20.36 -8.04
N ASP A 83 11.03 -20.07 -7.01
CA ASP A 83 12.35 -20.68 -6.80
C ASP A 83 12.23 -22.19 -6.57
N VAL A 84 11.20 -22.65 -5.86
CA VAL A 84 10.91 -24.07 -5.65
C VAL A 84 10.56 -24.80 -6.96
N LEU A 85 9.99 -24.09 -7.94
CA LEU A 85 9.66 -24.64 -9.25
C LEU A 85 10.87 -24.78 -10.21
N GLY A 86 12.06 -24.32 -9.78
CA GLY A 86 13.35 -24.45 -10.47
C GLY A 86 13.41 -23.78 -11.82
#